data_AF-A0A3G2CDA7-F1
#
_entry.id   AF-A0A3G2CDA7-F1
#
_cell.length_a   1.000
_cell.length_b   1.000
_cell.length_c   1.000
_cell.angle_alpha   90.00
_cell.angle_beta   90.00
_cell.angle_gamma   90.00
#
_symmetry.space_group_name_H-M   'P 1'
#
loop_
_entity.id
_entity.type
_entity.pdbx_description
1 polymer ?
#
loop_
_entity_poly.entity_id
_entity_poly.type
_entity_poly.pdbx_seq_one_letter_code
_entity_poly.pdbx_strand_id
1 'polypeptide(L)'
;MTDTRREQEKDERRKLQEQSRQNEAETMRLLAFEAGRQLAEIPKEAKGNEPLLENYKSGLQETRKELETTPDATKSTNANRLERDVERAIIEAQQVREAVGREKARADEFHRHAEPGETYRGRVIGRTNSYVIQADDSRPGTIILHERAAVSGAEKVKMNDHAEISYPHGRAGIVRNPQAAQHQRQRQMEKTGAGREHGR
;
A
#
# COMPACT_ATOMS: atom_id res chain seq x y z
N MET A 1 -29.82 -33.23 11.99
CA MET A 1 -29.41 -32.43 13.17
C MET A 1 -27.94 -31.96 13.11
N THR A 2 -27.24 -32.10 11.99
CA THR A 2 -25.82 -31.74 11.84
C THR A 2 -25.58 -30.39 11.14
N ASP A 3 -26.52 -29.92 10.31
CA ASP A 3 -26.36 -28.67 9.55
C ASP A 3 -26.45 -27.41 10.42
N THR A 4 -27.35 -27.39 11.40
CA THR A 4 -27.53 -26.24 12.30
C THR A 4 -26.29 -25.95 13.15
N ARG A 5 -25.57 -26.99 13.60
CA ARG A 5 -24.33 -26.83 14.36
C ARG A 5 -23.18 -26.29 13.49
N ARG A 6 -23.12 -26.73 12.23
CA ARG A 6 -22.10 -26.27 11.26
C ARG A 6 -22.32 -24.82 10.82
N GLU A 7 -23.58 -24.39 10.70
CA GLU A 7 -23.92 -22.99 10.44
C GLU A 7 -23.59 -22.09 11.63
N GLN A 8 -23.92 -22.50 12.85
CA GLN A 8 -23.56 -21.77 14.07
C GLN A 8 -22.05 -21.58 14.22
N GLU A 9 -21.26 -22.64 14.03
CA GLU A 9 -19.79 -22.57 14.10
C GLU A 9 -19.20 -21.64 13.01
N LYS A 10 -19.81 -21.59 11.82
CA LYS A 10 -19.37 -20.70 10.73
C LYS A 10 -19.66 -19.23 11.04
N ASP A 11 -20.81 -18.94 11.63
CA ASP A 11 -21.19 -17.58 12.00
C ASP A 11 -20.40 -17.07 13.22
N GLU A 12 -20.12 -17.93 14.20
CA GLU A 12 -19.21 -17.59 15.31
C GLU A 12 -17.80 -17.27 14.81
N ARG A 13 -17.25 -18.08 13.89
CA ARG A 13 -15.94 -17.79 13.26
C ARG A 13 -15.92 -16.46 12.52
N ARG A 14 -17.00 -16.13 11.79
CA ARG A 14 -17.13 -14.84 11.09
C ARG A 14 -17.16 -13.67 12.07
N LYS A 15 -17.94 -13.78 13.16
CA LYS A 15 -18.01 -12.74 14.20
C LYS A 15 -16.66 -12.53 14.88
N LEU A 16 -15.95 -13.60 15.22
CA LEU A 16 -14.61 -13.51 15.81
C LEU A 16 -13.60 -12.85 14.86
N GLN A 17 -13.64 -13.19 13.57
CA GLN A 17 -12.78 -12.58 12.57
C GLN A 17 -13.07 -11.08 12.41
N GLU A 18 -14.34 -10.70 12.38
CA GLU A 18 -14.76 -9.30 12.30
C GLU A 18 -14.34 -8.52 13.55
N GLN A 19 -14.53 -9.09 14.73
CA GLN A 19 -14.08 -8.47 15.98
C GLN A 19 -12.56 -8.30 16.03
N SER A 20 -11.79 -9.30 15.58
CA SER A 20 -10.32 -9.19 15.47
C SER A 20 -9.92 -8.01 14.59
N ARG A 21 -10.54 -7.88 13.41
CA ARG A 21 -10.29 -6.78 12.48
C ARG A 21 -10.62 -5.42 13.07
N GLN A 22 -11.73 -5.31 13.80
CA GLN A 22 -12.12 -4.07 14.47
C GLN A 22 -11.13 -3.68 15.57
N ASN A 23 -10.71 -4.64 16.40
CA ASN A 23 -9.71 -4.42 17.44
C ASN A 23 -8.35 -3.99 16.86
N GLU A 24 -7.92 -4.63 15.77
CA GLU A 24 -6.70 -4.25 15.05
C GLU A 24 -6.82 -2.82 14.50
N ALA A 25 -7.94 -2.48 13.85
CA ALA A 25 -8.16 -1.13 13.32
C ALA A 25 -8.17 -0.06 14.43
N GLU A 26 -8.77 -0.35 15.58
CA GLU A 26 -8.77 0.54 16.73
C GLU A 26 -7.36 0.73 17.30
N THR A 27 -6.61 -0.37 17.44
CA THR A 27 -5.21 -0.34 17.88
C THR A 27 -4.37 0.56 16.97
N MET A 28 -4.53 0.42 15.65
CA MET A 28 -3.82 1.24 14.68
C MET A 28 -4.18 2.73 14.77
N ARG A 29 -5.45 3.05 15.04
CA ARG A 29 -5.90 4.45 15.25
C ARG A 29 -5.23 5.06 16.48
N LEU A 30 -5.19 4.31 17.59
CA LEU A 30 -4.54 4.76 18.82
C LEU A 30 -3.04 5.00 18.62
N LEU A 31 -2.35 4.07 17.94
CA LEU A 31 -0.93 4.21 17.62
C LEU A 31 -0.66 5.43 16.72
N ALA A 32 -1.50 5.66 15.71
CA ALA A 32 -1.37 6.83 14.84
C ALA A 32 -1.57 8.13 15.63
N PHE A 33 -2.58 8.20 16.48
CA PHE A 33 -2.83 9.33 17.36
C PHE A 33 -1.64 9.60 18.29
N GLU A 34 -1.16 8.57 18.98
CA GLU A 34 -0.03 8.68 19.90
C GLU A 34 1.25 9.12 19.19
N ALA A 35 1.53 8.60 17.99
CA ALA A 35 2.67 9.05 17.18
C ALA A 35 2.59 10.54 16.85
N GLY A 36 1.39 11.04 16.50
CA GLY A 36 1.15 12.46 16.29
C GLY A 36 1.41 13.28 17.56
N ARG A 37 0.88 12.81 18.70
CA ARG A 37 1.07 13.46 20.00
C ARG A 37 2.54 13.54 20.41
N GLN A 38 3.31 12.51 20.12
CA GLN A 38 4.73 12.43 20.45
C GLN A 38 5.64 13.18 19.46
N LEU A 39 5.09 13.81 18.41
CA LEU A 39 5.84 14.40 17.29
C LEU A 39 6.79 13.38 16.63
N ALA A 40 6.37 12.12 16.60
CA ALA A 40 7.09 11.04 15.91
C ALA A 40 6.88 11.13 14.39
N GLU A 41 7.58 10.30 13.62
CA GLU A 41 7.31 10.21 12.18
C GLU A 41 5.95 9.55 11.91
N ILE A 42 5.33 9.91 10.77
CA ILE A 42 4.06 9.31 10.34
C ILE A 42 4.27 7.79 10.17
N PRO A 43 3.49 6.95 10.88
CA PRO A 43 3.59 5.50 10.77
C PRO A 43 3.40 5.01 9.34
N LYS A 44 4.11 3.93 8.95
CA LYS A 44 4.05 3.35 7.60
C LYS A 44 2.60 3.01 7.23
N GLU A 45 1.89 2.43 8.17
CA GLU A 45 0.52 1.94 8.02
C GLU A 45 -0.50 3.07 7.85
N ALA A 46 -0.19 4.27 8.37
CA ALA A 46 -0.99 5.46 8.14
C ALA A 46 -0.80 6.01 6.72
N LYS A 47 0.36 5.80 6.08
CA LYS A 47 0.61 6.36 4.75
C LYS A 47 -0.29 5.68 3.70
N GLY A 48 -1.04 6.50 2.98
CA GLY A 48 -2.09 6.04 2.05
C GLY A 48 -3.45 5.83 2.73
N ASN A 49 -3.51 5.79 4.06
CA ASN A 49 -4.69 5.53 4.87
C ASN A 49 -5.20 6.82 5.53
N GLU A 50 -6.18 7.45 4.89
CA GLU A 50 -6.72 8.75 5.32
C GLU A 50 -7.27 8.75 6.75
N PRO A 51 -8.11 7.79 7.18
CA PRO A 51 -8.56 7.74 8.59
C PRO A 51 -7.43 7.63 9.62
N LEU A 52 -6.36 6.89 9.35
CA LEU A 52 -5.21 6.86 10.26
C LEU A 52 -4.43 8.17 10.26
N LEU A 53 -4.30 8.82 9.10
CA LEU A 53 -3.65 10.13 8.99
C LEU A 53 -4.45 11.23 9.72
N GLU A 54 -5.78 11.19 9.68
CA GLU A 54 -6.63 12.12 10.44
C GLU A 54 -6.50 11.91 11.95
N ASN A 55 -6.32 10.66 12.42
CA ASN A 55 -6.02 10.39 13.83
C ASN A 55 -4.63 10.92 14.23
N TYR A 56 -3.62 10.68 13.39
CA TYR A 56 -2.29 11.25 13.60
C TYR A 56 -2.31 12.79 13.65
N LYS A 57 -3.06 13.43 12.74
CA LYS A 57 -3.26 14.88 12.71
C LYS A 57 -3.95 15.38 13.98
N SER A 58 -4.92 14.63 14.51
CA SER A 58 -5.58 14.96 15.78
C SER A 58 -4.61 14.92 16.96
N GLY A 59 -3.70 13.93 17.00
CA GLY A 59 -2.64 13.87 18.00
C GLY A 59 -1.66 15.04 17.90
N LEU A 60 -1.25 15.41 16.68
CA LEU A 60 -0.42 16.62 16.45
C LEU A 60 -1.10 17.90 16.97
N GLN A 61 -2.41 18.02 16.77
CA GLN A 61 -3.19 19.17 17.25
C GLN A 61 -3.26 19.23 18.79
N GLU A 62 -3.27 18.08 19.48
CA GLU A 62 -3.18 18.05 20.95
C GLU A 62 -1.83 18.62 21.41
N THR A 63 -0.73 18.17 20.81
CA THR A 63 0.61 18.70 21.12
C THR A 63 0.74 20.17 20.80
N ARG A 64 0.07 20.66 19.76
CA ARG A 64 0.03 22.10 19.46
C ARG A 64 -0.60 22.91 20.57
N LYS A 65 -1.76 22.46 21.07
CA LYS A 65 -2.42 23.11 22.21
C LYS A 65 -1.53 23.09 23.45
N GLU A 66 -0.81 21.98 23.70
CA GLU A 66 0.16 21.92 24.79
C GLU A 66 1.29 22.96 24.60
N LEU A 67 1.84 23.10 23.38
CA LEU A 67 2.90 24.06 23.05
C LEU A 67 2.47 25.53 23.13
N GLU A 68 1.18 25.84 22.97
CA GLU A 68 0.63 27.18 23.20
C GLU A 68 0.74 27.58 24.69
N THR A 69 0.58 26.62 25.59
CA THR A 69 0.70 26.84 27.04
C THR A 69 2.14 26.76 27.53
N THR A 70 2.94 25.87 26.93
CA THR A 70 4.32 25.60 27.30
C THR A 70 5.22 25.66 26.06
N PRO A 71 5.69 26.86 25.68
CA PRO A 71 6.43 27.04 24.43
C PRO A 71 7.77 26.28 24.41
N ASP A 72 7.96 25.49 23.36
CA ASP A 72 9.24 24.85 23.03
C ASP A 72 9.48 25.05 21.52
N ALA A 73 10.53 25.81 21.19
CA ALA A 73 10.86 26.18 19.82
C ALA A 73 11.21 24.95 18.96
N THR A 74 11.91 23.97 19.51
CA THR A 74 12.33 22.77 18.77
C THR A 74 11.11 21.91 18.44
N LYS A 75 10.25 21.67 19.43
CA LYS A 75 8.99 20.95 19.23
C LYS A 75 8.06 21.69 18.27
N SER A 76 8.00 23.01 18.34
CA SER A 76 7.21 23.84 17.43
C SER A 76 7.69 23.73 15.98
N THR A 77 9.00 23.76 15.74
CA THR A 77 9.56 23.56 14.39
C THR A 77 9.27 22.14 13.87
N ASN A 78 9.40 21.11 14.71
CA ASN A 78 9.08 19.74 14.31
C ASN A 78 7.58 19.58 14.00
N ALA A 79 6.70 20.12 14.82
CA ALA A 79 5.25 20.13 14.59
C ALA A 79 4.88 20.78 13.25
N ASN A 80 5.44 21.96 12.94
CA ASN A 80 5.25 22.64 11.65
C ASN A 80 5.70 21.79 10.44
N ARG A 81 6.74 20.97 10.60
CA ARG A 81 7.19 20.05 9.55
C ARG A 81 6.19 18.91 9.39
N LEU A 82 5.84 18.25 10.49
CA LEU A 82 4.94 17.10 10.50
C LEU A 82 3.51 17.45 10.05
N GLU A 83 3.03 18.66 10.32
CA GLU A 83 1.75 19.17 9.80
C GLU A 83 1.74 19.22 8.27
N ARG A 84 2.80 19.75 7.66
CA ARG A 84 2.93 19.79 6.20
C ARG A 84 3.05 18.38 5.61
N ASP A 85 3.77 17.50 6.30
CA ASP A 85 3.96 16.12 5.86
C ASP A 85 2.63 15.34 5.94
N VAL A 86 1.84 15.50 7.01
CA VAL A 86 0.54 14.81 7.14
C VAL A 86 -0.49 15.36 6.17
N GLU A 87 -0.53 16.67 5.92
CA GLU A 87 -1.45 17.26 4.93
C GLU A 87 -1.18 16.72 3.52
N ARG A 88 0.09 16.61 3.13
CA ARG A 88 0.49 15.99 1.87
C ARG A 88 0.08 14.52 1.83
N ALA A 89 0.31 13.79 2.92
CA ALA A 89 -0.06 12.38 3.01
C ALA A 89 -1.58 12.17 2.91
N ILE A 90 -2.41 13.05 3.49
CA ILE A 90 -3.88 12.98 3.41
C ILE A 90 -4.34 13.17 1.96
N ILE A 91 -3.78 14.13 1.24
CA ILE A 91 -4.10 14.35 -0.18
C ILE A 91 -3.75 13.10 -1.00
N GLU A 92 -2.59 12.49 -0.75
CA GLU A 92 -2.22 11.25 -1.44
C GLU A 92 -3.12 10.07 -1.07
N ALA A 93 -3.52 9.97 0.21
CA ALA A 93 -4.43 8.94 0.68
C ALA A 93 -5.83 9.07 0.04
N GLN A 94 -6.29 10.29 -0.22
CA GLN A 94 -7.54 10.54 -0.96
C GLN A 94 -7.43 10.05 -2.42
N GLN A 95 -6.30 10.29 -3.08
CA GLN A 95 -6.05 9.76 -4.43
C GLN A 95 -6.01 8.23 -4.44
N VAL A 96 -5.40 7.62 -3.41
CA VAL A 96 -5.43 6.17 -3.21
C VAL A 96 -6.87 5.70 -3.07
N ARG A 97 -7.64 6.28 -2.15
CA ARG A 97 -9.05 5.95 -1.92
C ARG A 97 -9.88 6.07 -3.20
N GLU A 98 -9.66 7.11 -4.00
CA GLU A 98 -10.35 7.27 -5.29
C GLU A 98 -9.98 6.20 -6.30
N ALA A 99 -8.69 5.89 -6.47
CA ALA A 99 -8.24 4.84 -7.37
C ALA A 99 -8.83 3.48 -6.99
N VAL A 100 -8.88 3.21 -5.69
CA VAL A 100 -9.50 2.03 -5.11
C VAL A 100 -11.02 2.00 -5.33
N GLY A 101 -11.72 3.10 -5.05
CA GLY A 101 -13.17 3.20 -5.20
C GLY A 101 -13.65 3.11 -6.66
N ARG A 102 -12.85 3.59 -7.62
CA ARG A 102 -13.12 3.44 -9.06
C ARG A 102 -13.06 1.99 -9.53
N GLU A 103 -12.34 1.12 -8.82
CA GLU A 103 -12.11 -0.25 -9.24
C GLU A 103 -13.22 -1.23 -8.83
N LYS A 104 -13.85 -1.04 -7.67
CA LYS A 104 -15.12 -1.70 -7.30
C LYS A 104 -15.64 -1.08 -6.01
N ALA A 105 -16.95 -0.88 -5.95
CA ALA A 105 -17.74 -0.29 -4.86
C ALA A 105 -17.74 -1.08 -3.52
N ARG A 106 -16.66 -1.80 -3.17
CA ARG A 106 -16.52 -2.64 -1.96
C ARG A 106 -15.08 -2.82 -1.48
N ALA A 107 -14.22 -1.82 -1.59
CA ALA A 107 -12.95 -1.86 -0.87
C ALA A 107 -13.21 -1.46 0.59
N ASP A 108 -13.77 -2.39 1.36
CA ASP A 108 -13.97 -2.23 2.80
C ASP A 108 -12.66 -2.44 3.59
N GLU A 109 -11.63 -3.01 2.94
CA GLU A 109 -10.35 -3.32 3.55
C GLU A 109 -9.27 -2.37 3.06
N PHE A 110 -8.62 -1.72 4.03
CA PHE A 110 -7.49 -0.84 3.79
C PHE A 110 -6.42 -1.54 2.97
N HIS A 111 -5.94 -0.87 1.94
CA HIS A 111 -4.79 -1.28 1.15
C HIS A 111 -3.61 -1.59 2.09
N ARG A 112 -2.77 -2.52 1.67
CA ARG A 112 -1.58 -2.91 2.41
C ARG A 112 -0.34 -2.45 1.68
N HIS A 113 0.70 -2.11 2.43
CA HIS A 113 2.01 -1.89 1.84
C HIS A 113 2.62 -3.21 1.37
N ALA A 114 3.40 -3.14 0.30
CA ALA A 114 4.20 -4.26 -0.14
C ALA A 114 5.25 -4.64 0.92
N GLU A 115 5.44 -5.94 1.11
CA GLU A 115 6.38 -6.48 2.10
C GLU A 115 7.63 -7.09 1.42
N PRO A 116 8.80 -7.02 2.09
CA PRO A 116 10.01 -7.69 1.61
C PRO A 116 9.83 -9.19 1.40
N GLY A 117 10.48 -9.73 0.37
CA GLY A 117 10.41 -11.16 0.01
C GLY A 117 9.17 -11.56 -0.79
N GLU A 118 8.16 -10.68 -0.87
CA GLU A 118 6.91 -10.97 -1.56
C GLU A 118 6.96 -10.60 -3.05
N THR A 119 6.09 -11.24 -3.82
CA THR A 119 5.85 -10.91 -5.23
C THR A 119 4.35 -10.74 -5.45
N TYR A 120 3.99 -9.61 -6.03
CA TYR A 120 2.61 -9.23 -6.30
C TYR A 120 2.36 -9.20 -7.80
N ARG A 121 1.24 -9.76 -8.22
CA ARG A 121 0.81 -9.82 -9.62
C ARG A 121 -0.60 -9.29 -9.73
N GLY A 122 -0.83 -8.47 -10.75
CA GLY A 122 -2.16 -8.05 -11.12
C GLY A 122 -2.20 -6.68 -11.76
N ARG A 123 -3.41 -6.15 -11.87
CA ARG A 123 -3.64 -4.91 -12.59
C ARG A 123 -3.33 -3.68 -11.75
N VAL A 124 -2.68 -2.71 -12.37
CA VAL A 124 -2.42 -1.40 -11.76
C VAL A 124 -3.67 -0.54 -11.88
N ILE A 125 -4.25 -0.19 -10.75
CA ILE A 125 -5.54 0.50 -10.66
C ILE A 125 -5.38 2.00 -10.42
N GLY A 126 -4.19 2.44 -10.01
CA GLY A 126 -3.89 3.85 -9.82
C GLY A 126 -2.42 4.12 -9.57
N ARG A 127 -2.07 5.40 -9.62
CA ARG A 127 -0.74 5.91 -9.35
C ARG A 127 -0.85 7.27 -8.67
N THR A 128 -0.02 7.49 -7.67
CA THR A 128 0.20 8.81 -7.07
C THR A 128 1.67 9.22 -7.25
N ASN A 129 2.08 10.32 -6.63
CA ASN A 129 3.49 10.71 -6.59
C ASN A 129 4.33 9.67 -5.85
N SER A 130 3.80 9.15 -4.74
CA SER A 130 4.53 8.24 -3.85
C SER A 130 4.21 6.76 -4.08
N TYR A 131 3.08 6.41 -4.72
CA TYR A 131 2.62 5.03 -4.78
C TYR A 131 2.25 4.56 -6.20
N VAL A 132 2.54 3.28 -6.45
CA VAL A 132 1.85 2.48 -7.47
C VAL A 132 0.82 1.62 -6.75
N ILE A 133 -0.43 1.65 -7.20
CA ILE A 133 -1.57 0.99 -6.56
C ILE A 133 -1.96 -0.21 -7.43
N GLN A 134 -1.85 -1.41 -6.89
CA GLN A 134 -2.09 -2.66 -7.62
C GLN A 134 -3.20 -3.47 -6.95
N ALA A 135 -4.15 -3.97 -7.75
CA ALA A 135 -5.06 -5.02 -7.31
C ALA A 135 -4.35 -6.38 -7.45
N ASP A 136 -4.30 -7.17 -6.38
CA ASP A 136 -3.66 -8.49 -6.37
C ASP A 136 -4.60 -9.54 -7.00
N ASP A 137 -4.17 -10.15 -8.10
CA ASP A 137 -4.93 -11.20 -8.79
C ASP A 137 -5.03 -12.48 -7.95
N SER A 138 -4.03 -12.74 -7.10
CA SER A 138 -4.00 -13.94 -6.26
C SER A 138 -4.99 -13.85 -5.09
N ARG A 139 -5.35 -12.63 -4.70
CA ARG A 139 -6.23 -12.34 -3.55
C ARG A 139 -7.24 -11.26 -3.95
N PRO A 140 -8.36 -11.64 -4.59
CA PRO A 140 -9.39 -10.70 -5.01
C PRO A 140 -9.85 -9.80 -3.84
N GLY A 141 -9.85 -8.49 -4.07
CA GLY A 141 -10.17 -7.48 -3.04
C GLY A 141 -8.97 -6.98 -2.25
N THR A 142 -7.80 -7.61 -2.37
CA THR A 142 -6.55 -7.10 -1.77
C THR A 142 -5.91 -6.05 -2.69
N ILE A 143 -5.57 -4.92 -2.09
CA ILE A 143 -4.93 -3.81 -2.78
C ILE A 143 -3.55 -3.59 -2.17
N ILE A 144 -2.54 -3.55 -3.01
CA ILE A 144 -1.15 -3.41 -2.62
C ILE A 144 -0.65 -2.02 -3.03
N LEU A 145 -0.13 -1.29 -2.04
CA LEU A 145 0.62 -0.07 -2.24
C LEU A 145 2.11 -0.38 -2.35
N HIS A 146 2.68 0.06 -3.47
CA HIS A 146 4.10 -0.02 -3.72
C HIS A 146 4.70 1.37 -3.63
N GLU A 147 5.68 1.57 -2.75
CA GLU A 147 6.43 2.83 -2.70
C GLU A 147 7.20 3.04 -4.01
N ARG A 148 6.81 4.07 -4.76
CA ARG A 148 7.31 4.33 -6.11
C ARG A 148 8.81 4.60 -6.14
N ALA A 149 9.34 5.27 -5.12
CA ALA A 149 10.77 5.52 -4.98
C ALA A 149 11.58 4.23 -4.72
N ALA A 150 10.95 3.21 -4.12
CA ALA A 150 11.58 1.94 -3.80
C ALA A 150 11.47 0.90 -4.92
N VAL A 151 10.70 1.19 -5.99
CA VAL A 151 10.43 0.24 -7.08
C VAL A 151 11.14 0.66 -8.36
N SER A 152 12.13 -0.15 -8.77
CA SER A 152 12.82 0.02 -10.04
C SER A 152 11.90 -0.30 -11.22
N GLY A 153 11.77 0.65 -12.15
CA GLY A 153 10.89 0.54 -13.32
C GLY A 153 9.45 0.97 -13.06
N ALA A 154 9.12 1.53 -11.89
CA ALA A 154 7.77 2.00 -11.56
C ALA A 154 7.24 3.06 -12.54
N GLU A 155 8.12 3.83 -13.18
CA GLU A 155 7.77 4.82 -14.21
C GLU A 155 7.15 4.19 -15.46
N LYS A 156 7.51 2.94 -15.76
CA LYS A 156 7.06 2.20 -16.94
C LYS A 156 5.68 1.57 -16.76
N VAL A 157 5.20 1.47 -15.53
CA VAL A 157 3.91 0.86 -15.19
C VAL A 157 2.79 1.87 -15.47
N LYS A 158 1.86 1.55 -16.38
CA LYS A 158 0.71 2.42 -16.66
C LYS A 158 -0.54 1.93 -15.95
N MET A 159 -1.49 2.83 -15.77
CA MET A 159 -2.83 2.47 -15.30
C MET A 159 -3.45 1.46 -16.27
N ASN A 160 -4.11 0.44 -15.73
CA ASN A 160 -4.68 -0.72 -16.42
C ASN A 160 -3.67 -1.75 -16.97
N ASP A 161 -2.36 -1.53 -16.83
CA ASP A 161 -1.38 -2.57 -17.17
C ASP A 161 -1.39 -3.69 -16.12
N HIS A 162 -1.10 -4.92 -16.57
CA HIS A 162 -0.73 -5.99 -15.65
C HIS A 162 0.77 -5.94 -15.39
N ALA A 163 1.14 -5.89 -14.12
CA ALA A 163 2.52 -5.85 -13.67
C ALA A 163 2.80 -6.99 -12.69
N GLU A 164 4.04 -7.47 -12.68
CA GLU A 164 4.58 -8.25 -11.57
C GLU A 164 5.59 -7.37 -10.83
N ILE A 165 5.40 -7.14 -9.54
CA ILE A 165 6.35 -6.38 -8.71
C ILE A 165 6.87 -7.31 -7.62
N SER A 166 8.19 -7.55 -7.63
CA SER A 166 8.87 -8.48 -6.72
C SER A 166 9.86 -7.75 -5.81
N TYR A 167 9.97 -8.16 -4.55
CA TYR A 167 10.86 -7.56 -3.55
C TYR A 167 11.94 -8.56 -3.06
N PRO A 168 12.86 -9.02 -3.92
CA PRO A 168 13.81 -10.09 -3.58
C PRO A 168 14.89 -9.66 -2.56
N HIS A 169 15.16 -8.35 -2.46
CA HIS A 169 16.27 -7.82 -1.66
C HIS A 169 15.77 -6.71 -0.73
N GLY A 170 14.98 -7.09 0.27
CA GLY A 170 14.44 -6.12 1.24
C GLY A 170 13.32 -5.28 0.64
N ARG A 171 13.37 -3.96 0.85
CA ARG A 171 12.32 -3.02 0.39
C ARG A 171 12.47 -2.57 -1.06
N ALA A 172 13.54 -2.96 -1.74
CA ALA A 172 13.76 -2.63 -3.15
C ALA A 172 12.93 -3.55 -4.05
N GLY A 173 11.93 -2.97 -4.71
CA GLY A 173 11.05 -3.68 -5.63
C GLY A 173 11.57 -3.62 -7.07
N ILE A 174 11.26 -4.64 -7.86
CA ILE A 174 11.61 -4.74 -9.28
C ILE A 174 10.33 -5.02 -10.07
N VAL A 175 10.01 -4.14 -11.02
CA VAL A 175 8.92 -4.36 -11.98
C VAL A 175 9.38 -5.35 -13.04
N ARG A 176 8.67 -6.46 -13.16
CA ARG A 176 8.72 -7.39 -14.28
C ARG A 176 7.47 -7.19 -15.11
N ASN A 177 7.67 -6.75 -16.34
CA ASN A 177 6.56 -6.68 -17.30
C ASN A 177 6.42 -8.04 -17.98
N PRO A 178 5.33 -8.80 -17.74
CA PRO A 178 5.16 -10.13 -18.34
C PRO A 178 5.14 -10.07 -19.88
N GLN A 179 4.68 -8.96 -20.48
CA GLN A 179 4.63 -8.79 -21.94
C GLN A 179 5.99 -8.44 -22.56
N ALA A 180 6.89 -7.79 -21.82
CA ALA A 180 8.25 -7.51 -22.29
C ALA A 180 9.14 -8.76 -22.24
N ALA A 181 8.91 -9.65 -21.26
CA ALA A 181 9.64 -10.90 -21.12
C ALA A 181 9.33 -11.89 -22.27
N GLN A 182 8.10 -11.89 -22.81
CA GLN A 182 7.75 -12.68 -24.00
C GLN A 182 8.50 -12.19 -25.26
N HIS A 183 8.57 -10.87 -25.47
CA HIS A 183 9.30 -10.30 -26.62
C HIS A 183 10.82 -10.53 -26.55
N GLN A 184 11.42 -10.54 -25.35
CA GLN A 184 12.84 -10.88 -25.20
C GLN A 184 13.12 -12.37 -25.46
N ARG A 185 12.24 -13.28 -25.05
CA ARG A 185 12.38 -14.72 -25.36
C ARG A 185 12.24 -15.01 -26.87
N GLN A 186 11.33 -14.33 -27.56
CA GLN A 186 11.22 -14.44 -29.03
C GLN A 186 12.49 -13.96 -29.74
N ARG A 187 13.05 -12.80 -29.36
CA ARG A 187 14.29 -12.28 -29.96
C ARG A 187 15.53 -13.13 -29.67
N GLN A 188 15.57 -13.84 -28.54
CA GLN A 188 16.65 -14.79 -28.26
C GLN A 188 16.53 -16.05 -29.12
N MET A 189 15.31 -16.57 -29.35
CA MET A 189 15.12 -17.73 -30.24
C MET A 189 15.44 -17.42 -31.71
N GLU A 190 15.11 -16.23 -32.20
CA GLU A 190 15.46 -15.80 -33.57
C GLU A 190 16.99 -15.66 -33.77
N LYS A 191 17.73 -15.21 -32.74
CA LYS A 191 19.20 -15.11 -32.81
C LYS A 191 19.93 -16.46 -32.78
N THR A 192 19.35 -17.49 -32.17
CA THR A 192 19.93 -18.84 -32.17
C THR A 192 19.48 -19.70 -33.35
N GLY A 193 18.41 -19.34 -34.05
CA GLY A 193 17.90 -20.06 -35.23
C GLY A 193 18.60 -19.72 -36.55
N ALA A 194 19.24 -18.56 -36.68
CA ALA A 194 19.84 -18.08 -37.93
C ALA A 194 21.33 -18.46 -38.11
N GLY A 195 21.85 -19.45 -37.36
CA GLY A 195 23.29 -19.77 -37.31
C GLY A 195 23.70 -21.13 -37.87
N ARG A 196 22.81 -21.89 -38.52
CA ARG A 196 23.16 -23.18 -39.14
C ARG A 196 22.49 -23.31 -40.50
N GLU A 197 23.20 -22.87 -41.54
CA GLU A 197 23.28 -23.54 -42.84
C GLU A 197 24.08 -22.64 -43.79
N HIS A 198 25.40 -22.87 -43.87
CA HIS A 198 26.21 -22.70 -45.08
C HIS A 198 27.59 -23.29 -44.79
N GLY A 199 27.83 -24.49 -45.28
CA GLY A 199 29.14 -25.13 -45.15
C GLY A 199 29.15 -26.61 -45.47
N ARG A 200 28.85 -26.97 -46.71
CA ARG A 200 29.68 -27.83 -47.58
C ARG A 200 28.99 -28.11 -48.91
#